data_AF-A0A3G2TDN7-F1
#
_entry.id   AF-A0A3G2TDN7-F1
#
_cell.length_a   1.000
_cell.length_b   1.000
_cell.length_c   1.000
_cell.angle_alpha   90.00
_cell.angle_beta   90.00
_cell.angle_gamma   90.00
#
_symmetry.space_group_name_H-M   'P 1'
#
loop_
_entity.id
_entity.type
_entity.pdbx_description
1 polymer ?
#
loop_
_entity_poly.entity_id
_entity_poly.type
_entity_poly.pdbx_seq_one_letter_code
_entity_poly.pdbx_strand_id
1 'polypeptide(L)' 'MATSEARLKDKIIQVMDECGLEENSPEESKDKFAERLAQAVIFEIKNMTITATAPNGAVSIIKIE' A
#
# COMPACT_ATOMS: atom_id res chain seq x y z
N MET A 1 -5.62 10.50 12.93
CA MET A 1 -5.72 9.32 12.04
C MET A 1 -4.30 8.86 11.79
N ALA A 2 -3.98 7.57 11.98
CA ALA A 2 -2.68 7.06 11.56
C ALA A 2 -2.54 7.38 10.06
N THR A 3 -1.56 8.22 9.73
CA THR A 3 -1.30 8.64 8.35
C THR A 3 -1.11 7.40 7.48
N SER A 4 -1.48 7.48 6.19
CA SER A 4 -1.30 6.39 5.23
C SER A 4 0.14 5.84 5.24
N GLU A 5 1.10 6.70 5.59
CA GLU A 5 2.51 6.36 5.81
C GLU A 5 2.75 5.36 6.95
N ALA A 6 2.17 5.57 8.14
CA ALA A 6 2.34 4.66 9.28
C ALA A 6 1.74 3.28 8.97
N ARG A 7 0.55 3.26 8.34
CA ARG A 7 -0.12 2.02 7.95
C ARG A 7 0.62 1.27 6.84
N LEU A 8 1.18 2.00 5.87
CA LEU A 8 2.01 1.42 4.82
C LEU A 8 3.30 0.84 5.40
N LYS A 9 3.96 1.56 6.32
CA LYS A 9 5.15 1.08 7.01
C LYS A 9 4.89 -0.24 7.76
N ASP A 10 3.80 -0.34 8.52
CA ASP A 10 3.46 -1.57 9.25
C ASP A 10 3.24 -2.75 8.31
N LYS A 11 2.54 -2.52 7.18
CA LYS A 11 2.36 -3.54 6.13
C LYS A 11 3.68 -3.99 5.51
N ILE A 12 4.60 -3.07 5.27
CA ILE A 12 5.93 -3.39 4.72
C ILE A 12 6.70 -4.27 5.70
N ILE A 13 6.73 -3.90 6.99
CA ILE A 13 7.41 -4.67 8.04
C ILE A 13 6.84 -6.09 8.12
N GLN A 14 5.51 -6.23 8.13
CA GLN A 14 4.88 -7.56 8.19
C GLN A 14 5.28 -8.45 7.01
N VAL A 15 5.34 -7.90 5.79
CA VAL A 15 5.77 -8.66 4.60
C VAL A 15 7.26 -9.04 4.71
N MET A 16 8.11 -8.14 5.23
CA MET A 16 9.52 -8.46 5.47
C MET A 16 9.69 -9.57 6.50
N ASP A 17 8.92 -9.56 7.58
CA ASP A 17 8.95 -10.60 8.61
C ASP A 17 8.51 -11.95 8.03
N GLU A 18 7.44 -11.98 7.22
CA GLU A 18 6.98 -13.19 6.52
C GLU A 18 8.07 -13.75 5.58
N CYS A 19 8.74 -12.89 4.81
CA CYS A 19 9.84 -13.30 3.94
C CYS A 19 11.08 -13.75 4.71
N GLY A 20 11.37 -13.16 5.88
CA GLY A 20 12.49 -13.54 6.74
C GLY A 20 12.35 -14.92 7.38
N LEU A 21 11.13 -15.46 7.43
CA LEU A 21 10.83 -16.82 7.89
C LEU A 21 10.98 -17.88 6.78
N GLU A 22 11.17 -17.48 5.52
CA GLU A 22 11.36 -18.41 4.42
C GLU A 22 12.81 -18.92 4.39
N GLU A 23 13.03 -20.15 4.87
CA GLU A 23 14.37 -20.74 5.00
C GLU A 23 14.95 -21.27 3.68
N ASN A 24 14.14 -21.46 2.63
CA ASN A 24 14.49 -22.38 1.53
C ASN A 24 14.71 -21.74 0.15
N SER A 25 14.36 -20.48 -0.10
CA SER A 25 14.64 -19.86 -1.41
C SER A 25 14.61 -18.33 -1.39
N PRO A 26 15.77 -17.68 -1.24
CA PRO A 26 15.88 -16.21 -1.23
C PRO A 26 15.32 -15.52 -2.48
N GLU A 27 15.31 -16.21 -3.63
CA GLU A 27 14.71 -15.68 -4.86
C GLU A 27 13.18 -15.66 -4.80
N GLU A 28 12.53 -16.70 -4.27
CA GLU A 28 11.07 -16.68 -4.07
C GLU A 28 10.66 -15.61 -3.06
N SER A 29 11.42 -15.47 -1.96
CA SER A 29 11.13 -14.49 -0.93
C SER A 29 11.21 -13.06 -1.49
N LYS A 30 12.13 -12.81 -2.42
CA LYS A 30 12.27 -11.52 -3.09
C LYS A 30 11.09 -11.20 -4.01
N ASP A 31 10.63 -12.17 -4.81
CA ASP A 31 9.47 -11.97 -5.68
C ASP A 31 8.17 -11.83 -4.87
N LYS A 32 7.98 -12.65 -3.83
CA LYS A 32 6.84 -12.52 -2.90
C LYS A 32 6.83 -11.18 -2.17
N PHE A 33 8.00 -10.72 -1.72
CA PHE A 33 8.15 -9.40 -1.12
C PHE A 33 7.74 -8.28 -2.09
N ALA A 34 8.26 -8.32 -3.32
CA ALA A 34 7.98 -7.32 -4.33
C ALA A 34 6.48 -7.28 -4.71
N GLU A 35 5.85 -8.45 -4.87
CA GLU A 35 4.42 -8.56 -5.17
C GLU A 35 3.56 -7.99 -4.03
N ARG A 36 3.82 -8.42 -2.79
CA ARG A 36 3.07 -7.96 -1.60
C ARG A 36 3.24 -6.47 -1.35
N LEU A 37 4.45 -5.93 -1.57
CA LEU A 37 4.71 -4.49 -1.49
C LEU A 37 3.90 -3.72 -2.54
N ALA A 38 3.92 -4.17 -3.80
CA ALA A 38 3.16 -3.54 -4.87
C ALA A 38 1.65 -3.54 -4.58
N GLN A 39 1.10 -4.64 -4.08
CA GLN A 39 -0.30 -4.75 -3.67
C GLN A 39 -0.63 -3.79 -2.52
N ALA A 40 0.23 -3.70 -1.50
CA ALA A 40 0.05 -2.78 -0.37
C ALA A 40 0.02 -1.31 -0.83
N VAL A 41 0.94 -0.92 -1.72
CA VAL A 41 0.99 0.44 -2.28
C VAL A 41 -0.25 0.74 -3.12
N ILE A 42 -0.65 -0.17 -4.03
CA ILE A 42 -1.86 -0.01 -4.84
C ILE A 42 -3.11 0.12 -3.96
N PHE A 43 -3.21 -0.68 -2.88
CA PHE A 43 -4.31 -0.58 -1.93
C PHE A 43 -4.37 0.81 -1.28
N GLU A 44 -3.23 1.36 -0.86
CA GLU A 44 -3.19 2.71 -0.31
C GLU A 44 -3.57 3.78 -1.32
N ILE A 45 -3.08 3.67 -2.57
CA ILE A 45 -3.46 4.60 -3.65
C ILE A 45 -4.96 4.54 -3.94
N LYS A 46 -5.55 3.34 -4.02
CA LYS A 46 -6.99 3.16 -4.26
C LYS A 46 -7.86 3.70 -3.12
N ASN A 47 -7.37 3.64 -1.88
CA ASN A 47 -8.07 4.16 -0.71
C ASN A 47 -7.76 5.64 -0.44
N MET A 48 -6.92 6.28 -1.26
CA MET A 48 -6.64 7.69 -1.16
C MET A 48 -7.87 8.48 -1.63
N THR A 49 -8.52 9.18 -0.71
CA THR A 49 -9.59 10.12 -1.05
C THR A 49 -8.96 11.39 -1.59
N ILE A 50 -9.17 11.71 -2.86
CA ILE A 50 -8.75 13.00 -3.44
C ILE A 50 -9.92 13.98 -3.29
N THR A 51 -9.75 14.99 -2.45
CA THR A 51 -10.70 16.10 -2.35
C THR A 51 -10.22 17.21 -3.28
N ALA A 52 -10.95 17.46 -4.37
CA ALA A 52 -10.66 18.55 -5.30
C ALA A 52 -11.71 19.64 -5.13
N THR A 53 -11.29 20.90 -4.97
CA THR A 53 -12.23 22.03 -4.96
C THR A 53 -12.37 22.54 -6.39
N ALA A 54 -13.52 22.32 -7.02
CA ALA A 54 -13.84 22.91 -8.31
C ALA A 54 -14.43 24.32 -8.08
N PRO A 55 -14.45 25.19 -9.11
CA PRO A 55 -15.10 26.52 -9.02
C PRO A 55 -16.57 26.47 -8.58
N ASN A 56 -17.20 25.29 -8.68
CA ASN A 56 -18.61 25.02 -8.43
C ASN A 56 -18.87 24.37 -7.06
N GLY A 57 -17.84 24.18 -6.23
CA GLY A 57 -17.92 23.50 -4.94
C GLY A 57 -16.93 22.34 -4.78
N ALA A 58 -16.90 21.74 -3.59
CA ALA A 58 -16.04 20.60 -3.29
C ALA A 58 -16.49 19.35 -4.06
N VAL A 59 -15.59 18.76 -4.84
CA VAL A 59 -15.75 17.47 -5.51
C VAL A 59 -14.91 16.44 -4.75
N SER A 60 -15.57 15.42 -4.21
CA SER A 60 -14.88 14.29 -3.60
C SER A 60 -14.71 13.19 -4.64
N ILE A 61 -13.46 12.88 -5.00
CA ILE A 61 -13.14 11.73 -5.86
C ILE A 61 -12.95 10.54 -4.93
N ILE A 62 -13.91 9.63 -4.97
CA ILE A 62 -14.03 8.49 -4.05
C ILE A 62 -13.27 7.26 -4.60
N LYS A 63 -12.92 7.24 -5.90
CA LYS A 63 -12.26 6.09 -6.53
C LYS A 63 -11.46 6.51 -7.77
N ILE A 64 -10.23 6.01 -7.87
CA ILE A 64 -9.44 5.99 -9.11
C ILE A 64 -9.55 4.54 -9.63
N GLU A 65 -10.19 4.34 -10.78
CA GLU A 65 -10.30 3.03 -11.45
C GLU A 65 -9.11 2.74 -12.36
#